data_AF-A0A813DSC0-F1
#
_entry.id   AF-A0A813DSC0-F1
#
_cell.length_a   1.000
_cell.length_b   1.000
_cell.length_c   1.000
_cell.angle_alpha   90.00
_cell.angle_beta   90.00
_cell.angle_gamma   90.00
#
_symmetry.space_group_name_H-M   'P 1'
#
loop_
_entity.id
_entity.type
_entity.pdbx_description
1 polymer ?
#
loop_
_entity_poly.entity_id
_entity_poly.type
_entity_poly.pdbx_seq_one_letter_code
_entity_poly.pdbx_strand_id
1 'polypeptide(L)'
;VVAVDCASHAIKLGRCKLAVASGVNLQLSAAIWVGFAKMRGLAPDGNCKTFDISADGFARGEGLGAVILERCGARGPEAVAAAALLGGVASNHDGRAATITAPNGTAQQRVMRNALAERGLQPQAASCLECHGTGTALGDPIEVGAQRAVYCKGRDASSPLALAAGKTNLGHLEGSAGVAGITKTVLSLQRGLIPPVLWLRQLNPNIDPGATAFAGSTELLDFRSGAAAFVGVSSFGFSGTNGHVLVERAAPPSDAPATARPVATYSRRLIQPYRPWLKDLLFNEQWLPADLEERDSGDLDGLARACVVVGDTPVASALRATLPGASQSGTGREELRTALDAIPGGARAAVFVGTAQVDEE
;
A
#
# COMPACT_ATOMS: atom_id res chain seq x y z
N VAL A 1 -4.08 -6.23 4.75
CA VAL A 1 -3.61 -6.77 6.05
C VAL A 1 -3.99 -8.24 6.23
N VAL A 2 -5.25 -8.64 6.10
CA VAL A 2 -5.64 -10.07 6.21
C VAL A 2 -4.85 -10.98 5.25
N ALA A 3 -4.63 -10.57 3.99
CA ALA A 3 -3.79 -11.33 3.07
C ALA A 3 -2.34 -11.53 3.58
N VAL A 4 -1.78 -10.52 4.27
CA VAL A 4 -0.45 -10.60 4.91
C VAL A 4 -0.47 -11.55 6.10
N ASP A 5 -1.55 -11.56 6.88
CA ASP A 5 -1.77 -12.51 7.99
C ASP A 5 -1.78 -13.96 7.48
N CYS A 6 -2.58 -14.24 6.46
CA CYS A 6 -2.64 -15.56 5.83
C CYS A 6 -1.28 -15.99 5.24
N ALA A 7 -0.60 -15.09 4.54
CA ALA A 7 0.70 -15.36 3.93
C ALA A 7 1.80 -15.60 4.99
N SER A 8 1.80 -14.81 6.07
CA SER A 8 2.68 -14.99 7.23
C SER A 8 2.49 -16.37 7.87
N HIS A 9 1.24 -16.78 8.11
CA HIS A 9 0.93 -18.11 8.64
C HIS A 9 1.34 -19.24 7.68
N ALA A 10 1.12 -19.10 6.37
CA ALA A 10 1.53 -20.10 5.39
C ALA A 10 3.05 -20.33 5.41
N ILE A 11 3.84 -19.26 5.52
CA ILE A 11 5.31 -19.34 5.64
C ILE A 11 5.72 -19.96 6.98
N LYS A 12 5.14 -19.51 8.11
CA LYS A 12 5.44 -20.02 9.46
C LYS A 12 5.15 -21.52 9.58
N LEU A 13 4.08 -22.01 8.95
CA LEU A 13 3.70 -23.43 8.91
C LEU A 13 4.49 -24.25 7.88
N GLY A 14 5.41 -23.63 7.13
CA GLY A 14 6.21 -24.32 6.10
C GLY A 14 5.42 -24.73 4.85
N ARG A 15 4.21 -24.17 4.63
CA ARG A 15 3.39 -24.45 3.43
C ARG A 15 3.96 -23.79 2.18
N CYS A 16 4.69 -22.69 2.33
CA CYS A 16 5.46 -22.04 1.27
C CYS A 16 6.73 -21.39 1.84
N LYS A 17 7.73 -21.19 0.99
CA LYS A 17 8.98 -20.47 1.35
C LYS A 17 8.86 -18.95 1.11
N LEU A 18 8.07 -18.59 0.11
CA LEU A 18 7.81 -17.23 -0.36
C LEU A 18 6.30 -17.09 -0.55
N ALA A 19 5.73 -15.93 -0.22
CA ALA A 19 4.33 -15.63 -0.47
C ALA A 19 4.16 -14.20 -0.99
N VAL A 20 3.27 -14.03 -1.96
CA VAL A 20 2.82 -12.70 -2.41
C VAL A 20 1.49 -12.40 -1.74
N ALA A 21 1.42 -11.29 -1.02
CA ALA A 21 0.19 -10.76 -0.47
C ALA A 21 -0.14 -9.44 -1.16
N SER A 22 -1.28 -9.38 -1.85
CA SER A 22 -1.70 -8.21 -2.62
C SER A 22 -3.09 -7.72 -2.23
N GLY A 23 -3.39 -6.50 -2.64
CA GLY A 23 -4.72 -5.91 -2.57
C GLY A 23 -4.93 -5.01 -3.78
N VAL A 24 -6.13 -5.04 -4.35
CA VAL A 24 -6.55 -4.23 -5.49
C VAL A 24 -7.93 -3.65 -5.21
N ASN A 25 -8.13 -2.39 -5.62
CA ASN A 25 -9.44 -1.76 -5.66
C ASN A 25 -9.51 -0.86 -6.89
N LEU A 26 -10.51 -1.12 -7.73
CA LEU A 26 -10.86 -0.32 -8.91
C LEU A 26 -12.37 -0.04 -8.87
N GLN A 27 -12.75 1.19 -9.21
CA GLN A 27 -14.11 1.72 -9.16
C GLN A 27 -14.76 1.62 -10.54
N LEU A 28 -14.87 0.38 -11.04
CA LEU A 28 -15.37 0.10 -12.39
C LEU A 28 -16.90 0.25 -12.53
N SER A 29 -17.62 0.51 -11.43
CA SER A 29 -19.07 0.62 -11.42
C SER A 29 -19.57 1.67 -10.44
N ALA A 30 -20.57 2.44 -10.87
CA ALA A 30 -21.30 3.38 -10.02
C ALA A 30 -22.13 2.69 -8.92
N ALA A 31 -22.39 1.38 -9.00
CA ALA A 31 -23.22 0.68 -8.03
C ALA A 31 -22.69 0.79 -6.59
N ILE A 32 -21.36 0.71 -6.42
CA ILE A 32 -20.72 0.82 -5.10
C ILE A 32 -20.83 2.27 -4.57
N TRP A 33 -20.67 3.26 -5.44
CA TRP A 33 -20.89 4.67 -5.08
C TRP A 33 -22.32 4.92 -4.58
N VAL A 34 -23.31 4.42 -5.32
CA VAL A 34 -24.74 4.51 -4.92
C VAL A 34 -24.98 3.77 -3.61
N GLY A 35 -24.38 2.59 -3.42
CA GLY A 35 -24.47 1.82 -2.18
C GLY A 35 -23.97 2.60 -0.97
N PHE A 36 -22.75 3.14 -1.05
CA PHE A 36 -22.17 3.93 0.03
C PHE A 36 -22.90 5.26 0.28
N ALA A 37 -23.43 5.89 -0.77
CA ALA A 37 -24.27 7.08 -0.63
C ALA A 37 -25.57 6.79 0.12
N LYS A 38 -26.24 5.67 -0.19
CA LYS A 38 -27.48 5.25 0.50
C LYS A 38 -27.28 4.97 1.99
N MET A 39 -26.12 4.42 2.37
CA MET A 39 -25.76 4.21 3.78
C MET A 39 -25.11 5.43 4.44
N ARG A 40 -25.02 6.57 3.73
CA ARG A 40 -24.39 7.82 4.21
C ARG A 40 -22.95 7.60 4.69
N GLY A 41 -22.21 6.73 4.02
CA GLY A 41 -20.80 6.45 4.32
C GLY A 41 -19.80 7.39 3.65
N LEU A 42 -20.22 8.08 2.58
CA LEU A 42 -19.36 8.95 1.79
C LEU A 42 -19.34 10.38 2.34
N ALA A 43 -18.14 10.95 2.44
CA ALA A 43 -17.97 12.38 2.69
C ALA A 43 -18.47 13.17 1.46
N PRO A 44 -19.40 14.14 1.62
CA PRO A 44 -19.95 14.90 0.48
C PRO A 44 -18.91 15.69 -0.31
N ASP A 45 -17.82 16.10 0.34
CA ASP A 45 -16.70 16.85 -0.25
C ASP A 45 -15.58 15.93 -0.78
N GLY A 46 -15.75 14.61 -0.68
CA GLY A 46 -14.80 13.64 -1.20
C GLY A 46 -13.47 13.60 -0.45
N ASN A 47 -13.44 13.98 0.84
CA ASN A 47 -12.22 13.94 1.66
C ASN A 47 -12.36 13.05 2.89
N CYS A 48 -11.35 12.21 3.16
CA CYS A 48 -11.21 11.56 4.46
C CYS A 48 -10.66 12.58 5.47
N LYS A 49 -11.54 13.19 6.26
CA LYS A 49 -11.20 14.21 7.27
C LYS A 49 -10.83 13.57 8.61
N THR A 50 -9.86 12.65 8.57
CA THR A 50 -9.51 11.80 9.71
C THR A 50 -9.14 12.62 10.96
N PHE A 51 -9.77 12.28 12.08
CA PHE A 51 -9.67 12.92 13.40
C PHE A 51 -10.27 14.33 13.52
N ASP A 52 -10.67 14.97 12.42
CA ASP A 52 -11.21 16.32 12.45
C ASP A 52 -12.65 16.35 12.96
N ILE A 53 -13.05 17.46 13.59
CA ILE A 53 -14.45 17.68 14.03
C ILE A 53 -15.44 17.63 12.86
N SER A 54 -15.00 17.92 11.64
CA SER A 54 -15.81 17.86 10.42
C SER A 54 -15.83 16.49 9.72
N ALA A 55 -15.29 15.45 10.36
CA ALA A 55 -15.35 14.06 9.89
C ALA A 55 -16.80 13.59 9.65
N ASP A 56 -17.17 13.41 8.38
CA ASP A 56 -18.55 13.13 7.94
C ASP A 56 -18.67 11.92 6.98
N GLY A 57 -17.60 11.14 6.83
CA GLY A 57 -17.55 10.00 5.92
C GLY A 57 -16.16 9.81 5.31
N PHE A 58 -16.06 8.89 4.35
CA PHE A 58 -14.82 8.65 3.63
C PHE A 58 -14.92 9.03 2.16
N ALA A 59 -13.80 9.42 1.58
CA ALA A 59 -13.58 9.46 0.14
C ALA A 59 -13.25 8.05 -0.36
N ARG A 60 -13.75 7.63 -1.52
CA ARG A 60 -13.28 6.38 -2.13
C ARG A 60 -12.00 6.63 -2.93
N GLY A 61 -11.09 5.67 -2.96
CA GLY A 61 -9.88 5.70 -3.78
C GLY A 61 -9.65 4.41 -4.55
N GLU A 62 -8.74 4.45 -5.50
CA GLU A 62 -8.29 3.31 -6.29
C GLU A 62 -6.83 3.00 -5.99
N GLY A 63 -6.44 1.74 -6.17
CA GLY A 63 -5.04 1.38 -6.05
C GLY A 63 -4.82 -0.12 -6.08
N LEU A 64 -3.59 -0.48 -6.43
CA LEU A 64 -3.09 -1.84 -6.40
C LEU A 64 -1.73 -1.84 -5.71
N GLY A 65 -1.52 -2.84 -4.85
CA GLY A 65 -0.23 -3.03 -4.20
C GLY A 65 0.00 -4.50 -3.87
N ALA A 66 1.27 -4.87 -3.77
CA ALA A 66 1.69 -6.19 -3.34
C ALA A 66 2.94 -6.10 -2.46
N VAL A 67 3.04 -7.03 -1.52
CA VAL A 67 4.25 -7.28 -0.73
C VAL A 67 4.66 -8.74 -0.91
N ILE A 68 5.96 -8.97 -0.96
CA ILE A 68 6.55 -10.30 -1.00
C ILE A 68 7.08 -10.61 0.40
N LEU A 69 6.64 -11.74 0.95
CA LEU A 69 6.99 -12.21 2.28
C LEU A 69 7.82 -13.48 2.19
N GLU A 70 8.79 -13.58 3.08
CA GLU A 70 9.66 -14.74 3.25
C GLU A 70 10.14 -14.78 4.71
N ARG A 71 10.66 -15.94 5.11
CA ARG A 71 11.20 -16.13 6.47
C ARG A 71 12.54 -15.42 6.61
N CYS A 72 12.72 -14.66 7.69
CA CYS A 72 14.01 -14.07 8.04
C CYS A 72 15.10 -15.14 8.08
N GLY A 73 16.27 -14.84 7.49
CA GLY A 73 17.42 -15.75 7.45
C GLY A 73 17.37 -16.82 6.35
N ALA A 74 16.32 -16.87 5.52
CA ALA A 74 16.26 -17.78 4.37
C ALA A 74 17.09 -17.29 3.15
N ARG A 75 17.60 -16.06 3.20
CA ARG A 75 18.32 -15.40 2.12
C ARG A 75 19.80 -15.80 2.10
N GLY A 76 20.29 -16.20 0.93
CA GLY A 76 21.73 -16.26 0.64
C GLY A 76 22.33 -14.85 0.44
N PRO A 77 23.66 -14.73 0.35
CA PRO A 77 24.36 -13.43 0.27
C PRO A 77 23.98 -12.56 -0.95
N GLU A 78 23.44 -13.15 -2.02
CA GLU A 78 23.03 -12.43 -3.23
C GLU A 78 21.56 -11.97 -3.23
N ALA A 79 20.78 -12.34 -2.20
CA ALA A 79 19.36 -12.03 -2.18
C ALA A 79 19.11 -10.56 -1.82
N VAL A 80 18.05 -9.98 -2.42
CA VAL A 80 17.65 -8.57 -2.22
C VAL A 80 17.53 -8.26 -0.72
N ALA A 81 18.01 -7.10 -0.25
CA ALA A 81 17.80 -6.72 1.14
C ALA A 81 16.30 -6.61 1.46
N ALA A 82 15.89 -7.06 2.65
CA ALA A 82 14.51 -6.90 3.10
C ALA A 82 14.15 -5.41 3.20
N ALA A 83 13.00 -5.01 2.67
CA ALA A 83 12.55 -3.62 2.74
C ALA A 83 12.17 -3.20 4.17
N ALA A 84 11.66 -4.16 4.96
CA ALA A 84 11.26 -4.05 6.35
C ALA A 84 11.13 -5.46 6.96
N LEU A 85 10.96 -5.53 8.28
CA LEU A 85 10.66 -6.77 9.00
C LEU A 85 9.22 -6.75 9.51
N LEU A 86 8.57 -7.92 9.58
CA LEU A 86 7.28 -8.06 10.25
C LEU A 86 7.50 -8.35 11.74
N GLY A 87 7.06 -7.42 12.59
CA GLY A 87 7.06 -7.56 14.05
C GLY A 87 5.91 -8.41 14.58
N GLY A 88 4.85 -8.53 13.79
CA GLY A 88 3.71 -9.38 14.08
C GLY A 88 2.51 -9.02 13.22
N VAL A 89 1.58 -9.94 13.02
CA VAL A 89 0.33 -9.69 12.30
C VAL A 89 -0.79 -10.49 12.93
N ALA A 90 -2.00 -9.92 12.96
CA ALA A 90 -3.18 -10.63 13.42
C ALA A 90 -4.43 -10.14 12.69
N SER A 91 -5.42 -11.02 12.61
CA SER A 91 -6.79 -10.68 12.24
C SER A 91 -7.81 -11.21 13.26
N ASN A 92 -8.96 -10.55 13.36
CA ASN A 92 -10.10 -11.02 14.16
C ASN A 92 -11.44 -10.48 13.63
N HIS A 93 -12.53 -10.69 14.37
CA HIS A 93 -13.84 -10.09 14.09
C HIS A 93 -14.38 -9.30 15.28
N ASP A 94 -15.21 -8.29 14.97
CA ASP A 94 -15.97 -7.48 15.92
C ASP A 94 -17.02 -8.28 16.71
N GLY A 95 -17.38 -9.48 16.24
CA GLY A 95 -18.46 -10.29 16.79
C GLY A 95 -19.80 -9.55 16.81
N ARG A 96 -20.49 -9.59 17.95
CA ARG A 96 -21.75 -8.86 18.16
C ARG A 96 -21.44 -7.37 18.42
N ALA A 97 -21.81 -6.52 17.47
CA ALA A 97 -21.72 -5.06 17.57
C ALA A 97 -23.11 -4.41 17.59
N ALA A 98 -23.17 -3.09 17.78
CA ALA A 98 -24.43 -2.33 17.86
C ALA A 98 -25.23 -2.36 16.54
N THR A 99 -24.53 -2.37 15.41
CA THR A 99 -25.06 -2.63 14.07
C THR A 99 -24.04 -3.46 13.30
N ILE A 100 -24.43 -3.99 12.14
CA ILE A 100 -23.51 -4.74 11.26
C ILE A 100 -22.29 -3.92 10.82
N THR A 101 -22.40 -2.60 10.78
CA THR A 101 -21.34 -1.67 10.35
C THR A 101 -20.68 -0.91 11.50
N ALA A 102 -21.15 -1.09 12.75
CA ALA A 102 -20.60 -0.36 13.89
C ALA A 102 -19.26 -1.00 14.33
N PRO A 103 -18.17 -0.23 14.41
CA PRO A 103 -16.88 -0.77 14.85
C PRO A 103 -16.91 -1.15 16.33
N ASN A 104 -16.11 -2.16 16.71
CA ASN A 104 -15.99 -2.60 18.10
C ASN A 104 -14.59 -2.31 18.68
N GLY A 105 -14.49 -1.29 19.52
CA GLY A 105 -13.23 -0.88 20.15
C GLY A 105 -12.53 -1.98 20.95
N THR A 106 -13.27 -2.88 21.62
CA THR A 106 -12.68 -4.02 22.36
C THR A 106 -12.11 -5.08 21.41
N ALA A 107 -12.72 -5.28 20.24
CA ALA A 107 -12.19 -6.17 19.22
C ALA A 107 -10.94 -5.60 18.54
N GLN A 108 -10.92 -4.30 18.23
CA GLN A 108 -9.74 -3.59 17.73
C GLN A 108 -8.57 -3.69 18.73
N GLN A 109 -8.86 -3.45 20.01
CA GLN A 109 -7.97 -3.68 21.13
C GLN A 109 -7.35 -5.10 21.14
N ARG A 110 -8.17 -6.13 20.93
CA ARG A 110 -7.72 -7.52 20.92
C ARG A 110 -6.82 -7.83 19.72
N VAL A 111 -7.15 -7.36 18.52
CA VAL A 111 -6.30 -7.62 17.33
C VAL A 111 -4.93 -6.95 17.48
N MET A 112 -4.86 -5.74 18.04
CA MET A 112 -3.59 -5.05 18.31
C MET A 112 -2.73 -5.83 19.32
N ARG A 113 -3.33 -6.31 20.42
CA ARG A 113 -2.62 -7.14 21.41
C ARG A 113 -2.14 -8.48 20.82
N ASN A 114 -2.94 -9.12 19.97
CA ASN A 114 -2.55 -10.37 19.32
C ASN A 114 -1.33 -10.17 18.40
N ALA A 115 -1.31 -9.10 17.61
CA ALA A 115 -0.17 -8.78 16.75
C ALA A 115 1.11 -8.50 17.58
N LEU A 116 0.99 -7.76 18.69
CA LEU A 116 2.11 -7.51 19.62
C LEU A 116 2.63 -8.81 20.26
N ALA A 117 1.73 -9.73 20.61
CA ALA A 117 2.06 -10.99 21.26
C ALA A 117 2.87 -11.95 20.37
N GLU A 118 2.78 -11.86 19.04
CA GLU A 118 3.52 -12.74 18.12
C GLU A 118 5.03 -12.74 18.36
N ARG A 119 5.59 -11.59 18.78
CA ARG A 119 7.01 -11.44 19.13
C ARG A 119 7.25 -10.81 20.50
N GLY A 120 6.21 -10.73 21.34
CA GLY A 120 6.31 -10.14 22.68
C GLY A 120 6.70 -8.66 22.67
N LEU A 121 6.33 -7.92 21.62
CA LEU A 121 6.67 -6.50 21.47
C LEU A 121 5.94 -5.67 22.52
N GLN A 122 6.67 -4.77 23.17
CA GLN A 122 6.09 -3.85 24.14
C GLN A 122 5.32 -2.74 23.41
N PRO A 123 4.06 -2.44 23.78
CA PRO A 123 3.29 -1.37 23.14
C PRO A 123 3.98 0.01 23.18
N GLN A 124 4.76 0.28 24.22
CA GLN A 124 5.47 1.55 24.41
C GLN A 124 6.61 1.75 23.40
N ALA A 125 7.10 0.67 22.77
CA ALA A 125 8.11 0.73 21.72
C ALA A 125 7.55 1.12 20.34
N ALA A 126 6.22 1.21 20.19
CA ALA A 126 5.61 1.70 18.95
C ALA A 126 5.92 3.20 18.80
N SER A 127 6.52 3.58 17.67
CA SER A 127 6.76 5.01 17.37
C SER A 127 5.52 5.66 16.78
N CYS A 128 4.78 4.93 15.95
CA CYS A 128 3.62 5.43 15.23
C CYS A 128 2.59 4.32 14.96
N LEU A 129 1.33 4.71 14.78
CA LEU A 129 0.30 3.91 14.15
C LEU A 129 -0.19 4.58 12.87
N GLU A 130 -0.15 3.84 11.77
CA GLU A 130 -0.95 4.11 10.57
C GLU A 130 -2.37 3.58 10.83
N CYS A 131 -3.27 4.50 11.14
CA CYS A 131 -4.64 4.22 11.52
C CYS A 131 -5.47 3.70 10.32
N HIS A 132 -6.56 3.00 10.62
CA HIS A 132 -7.61 2.79 9.65
C HIS A 132 -8.22 4.12 9.24
N GLY A 133 -8.58 5.00 10.18
CA GLY A 133 -8.74 6.43 10.00
C GLY A 133 -9.57 6.84 8.80
N THR A 134 -10.84 6.44 8.75
CA THR A 134 -11.71 6.70 7.60
C THR A 134 -12.27 8.12 7.55
N GLY A 135 -12.17 8.90 8.63
CA GLY A 135 -12.78 10.23 8.69
C GLY A 135 -14.25 10.17 9.04
N THR A 136 -14.65 9.21 9.87
CA THR A 136 -16.05 9.07 10.31
C THR A 136 -16.24 9.57 11.73
N ALA A 137 -17.33 10.31 11.98
CA ALA A 137 -17.64 10.88 13.29
C ALA A 137 -17.64 9.86 14.45
N LEU A 138 -18.03 8.62 14.18
CA LEU A 138 -18.08 7.54 15.16
C LEU A 138 -16.82 6.66 15.17
N GLY A 139 -16.29 6.34 13.99
CA GLY A 139 -15.19 5.38 13.87
C GLY A 139 -13.87 5.91 14.40
N ASP A 140 -13.55 7.17 14.12
CA ASP A 140 -12.26 7.76 14.53
C ASP A 140 -12.12 7.82 16.07
N PRO A 141 -13.13 8.27 16.86
CA PRO A 141 -13.07 8.18 18.33
C PRO A 141 -12.90 6.76 18.87
N ILE A 142 -13.60 5.78 18.28
CA ILE A 142 -13.51 4.38 18.71
C ILE A 142 -12.11 3.83 18.46
N GLU A 143 -11.55 4.11 17.28
CA GLU A 143 -10.20 3.68 16.93
C GLU A 143 -9.15 4.30 17.85
N VAL A 144 -9.15 5.62 18.04
CA VAL A 144 -8.18 6.30 18.90
C VAL A 144 -8.30 5.82 20.34
N GLY A 145 -9.53 5.64 20.85
CA GLY A 145 -9.77 5.09 22.18
C GLY A 145 -9.19 3.66 22.34
N ALA A 146 -9.37 2.81 21.34
CA ALA A 146 -8.81 1.46 21.33
C ALA A 146 -7.27 1.47 21.31
N GLN A 147 -6.67 2.34 20.50
CA GLN A 147 -5.22 2.49 20.40
C GLN A 147 -4.62 2.98 21.71
N ARG A 148 -5.22 3.99 22.34
CA ARG A 148 -4.79 4.51 23.64
C ARG A 148 -4.80 3.44 24.73
N ALA A 149 -5.86 2.64 24.78
CA ALA A 149 -5.99 1.54 25.74
C ALA A 149 -4.90 0.46 25.60
N VAL A 150 -4.28 0.34 24.43
CA VAL A 150 -3.19 -0.62 24.16
C VAL A 150 -1.81 0.02 24.29
N TYR A 151 -1.59 1.14 23.60
CA TYR A 151 -0.26 1.70 23.34
C TYR A 151 0.15 2.84 24.27
N CYS A 152 -0.81 3.50 24.94
CA CYS A 152 -0.52 4.68 25.76
C CYS A 152 -0.48 4.39 27.27
N LYS A 153 -0.86 3.19 27.72
CA LYS A 153 -0.78 2.84 29.14
C LYS A 153 0.67 2.83 29.61
N GLY A 154 1.01 3.70 30.58
CA GLY A 154 2.36 3.84 31.11
C GLY A 154 3.38 4.39 30.10
N ARG A 155 2.91 5.03 29.02
CA ARG A 155 3.77 5.71 28.05
C ARG A 155 4.23 7.04 28.62
N ASP A 156 5.50 7.38 28.40
CA ASP A 156 6.07 8.67 28.77
C ASP A 156 5.42 9.78 27.93
N ALA A 157 4.97 10.85 28.60
CA ALA A 157 4.42 12.03 27.93
C ALA A 157 5.45 12.75 27.04
N SER A 158 6.74 12.57 27.31
CA SER A 158 7.83 13.09 26.46
C SER A 158 8.00 12.31 25.15
N SER A 159 7.41 11.12 25.04
CA SER A 159 7.46 10.26 23.85
C SER A 159 6.04 9.80 23.44
N PRO A 160 5.19 10.74 23.01
CA PRO A 160 3.80 10.43 22.66
C PRO A 160 3.72 9.47 21.47
N LEU A 161 2.66 8.68 21.42
CA LEU A 161 2.40 7.82 20.27
C LEU A 161 1.94 8.65 19.08
N ALA A 162 2.68 8.61 17.97
CA ALA A 162 2.27 9.30 16.76
C ALA A 162 1.11 8.57 16.05
N LEU A 163 0.06 9.30 15.66
CA LEU A 163 -1.05 8.77 14.85
C LEU A 163 -1.02 9.38 13.45
N ALA A 164 -1.05 8.53 12.44
CA ALA A 164 -1.03 8.88 11.03
C ALA A 164 -2.20 8.24 10.28
N ALA A 165 -2.60 8.83 9.15
CA ALA A 165 -3.69 8.31 8.32
C ALA A 165 -3.50 8.67 6.84
N GLY A 166 -3.05 7.70 6.03
CA GLY A 166 -2.80 7.88 4.60
C GLY A 166 -4.07 8.06 3.75
N LYS A 167 -5.25 7.69 4.29
CA LYS A 167 -6.54 7.92 3.59
C LYS A 167 -6.82 9.40 3.38
N THR A 168 -6.25 10.27 4.20
CA THR A 168 -6.36 11.72 4.02
C THR A 168 -5.71 12.21 2.72
N ASN A 169 -4.75 11.46 2.16
CA ASN A 169 -4.07 11.76 0.90
C ASN A 169 -4.64 10.99 -0.30
N LEU A 170 -4.96 9.71 -0.12
CA LEU A 170 -5.30 8.78 -1.22
C LEU A 170 -6.79 8.42 -1.28
N GLY A 171 -7.58 8.86 -0.30
CA GLY A 171 -8.91 8.31 -0.04
C GLY A 171 -8.85 6.88 0.53
N HIS A 172 -10.03 6.28 0.71
CA HIS A 172 -10.18 4.91 1.14
C HIS A 172 -10.06 3.95 -0.03
N LEU A 173 -8.89 3.32 -0.14
CA LEU A 173 -8.55 2.32 -1.15
C LEU A 173 -9.22 0.94 -0.94
N GLU A 174 -10.20 0.81 -0.04
CA GLU A 174 -10.93 -0.43 0.26
C GLU A 174 -10.06 -1.69 0.26
N GLY A 175 -10.20 -2.57 -0.74
CA GLY A 175 -9.47 -3.82 -0.88
C GLY A 175 -7.95 -3.67 -0.88
N SER A 176 -7.41 -2.52 -1.30
CA SER A 176 -5.98 -2.20 -1.30
C SER A 176 -5.55 -1.25 -0.18
N ALA A 177 -6.47 -0.75 0.68
CA ALA A 177 -6.15 0.19 1.75
C ALA A 177 -5.09 -0.35 2.72
N GLY A 178 -5.18 -1.65 3.05
CA GLY A 178 -4.23 -2.28 3.96
C GLY A 178 -2.81 -2.36 3.38
N VAL A 179 -2.65 -2.66 2.09
CA VAL A 179 -1.31 -2.73 1.47
C VAL A 179 -0.74 -1.34 1.23
N ALA A 180 -1.58 -0.35 0.89
CA ALA A 180 -1.16 1.05 0.81
C ALA A 180 -0.61 1.58 2.14
N GLY A 181 -1.29 1.28 3.26
CA GLY A 181 -0.81 1.62 4.60
C GLY A 181 0.54 0.98 4.93
N ILE A 182 0.70 -0.32 4.62
CA ILE A 182 1.98 -1.03 4.79
C ILE A 182 3.09 -0.38 3.94
N THR A 183 2.82 -0.08 2.67
CA THR A 183 3.80 0.56 1.78
C THR A 183 4.22 1.92 2.31
N LYS A 184 3.26 2.76 2.73
CA LYS A 184 3.54 4.05 3.38
C LYS A 184 4.43 3.86 4.60
N THR A 185 4.09 2.92 5.48
CA THR A 185 4.87 2.62 6.69
C THR A 185 6.30 2.19 6.39
N VAL A 186 6.52 1.32 5.40
CA VAL A 186 7.86 0.90 4.98
C VAL A 186 8.67 2.10 4.50
N LEU A 187 8.09 2.95 3.66
CA LEU A 187 8.74 4.18 3.19
C LEU A 187 9.03 5.15 4.34
N SER A 188 8.10 5.30 5.29
CA SER A 188 8.29 6.11 6.48
C SER A 188 9.44 5.60 7.35
N LEU A 189 9.53 4.29 7.59
CA LEU A 189 10.62 3.67 8.37
C LEU A 189 11.98 3.84 7.70
N GLN A 190 12.04 3.71 6.37
CA GLN A 190 13.26 3.90 5.60
C GLN A 190 13.76 5.35 5.65
N ARG A 191 12.83 6.31 5.54
CA ARG A 191 13.14 7.74 5.54
C ARG A 191 13.23 8.35 6.94
N GLY A 192 12.65 7.69 7.94
CA GLY A 192 12.49 8.19 9.30
C GLY A 192 11.52 9.38 9.41
N LEU A 193 10.57 9.48 8.49
CA LEU A 193 9.64 10.61 8.37
C LEU A 193 8.19 10.12 8.22
N ILE A 194 7.27 10.71 8.96
CA ILE A 194 5.83 10.44 8.85
C ILE A 194 5.16 11.62 8.11
N PRO A 195 4.48 11.35 6.98
CA PRO A 195 3.70 12.37 6.26
C PRO A 195 2.57 12.97 7.11
N PRO A 196 2.20 14.24 6.86
CA PRO A 196 1.12 14.91 7.57
C PRO A 196 -0.23 14.24 7.31
N VAL A 197 -1.12 14.33 8.30
CA VAL A 197 -2.55 14.00 8.18
C VAL A 197 -3.26 15.22 7.60
N LEU A 198 -3.74 15.11 6.36
CA LEU A 198 -4.45 16.21 5.72
C LEU A 198 -5.82 16.42 6.36
N TRP A 199 -6.36 17.63 6.19
CA TRP A 199 -7.71 18.04 6.62
C TRP A 199 -7.93 18.13 8.14
N LEU A 200 -6.97 17.74 8.98
CA LEU A 200 -7.02 17.95 10.42
C LEU A 200 -6.75 19.43 10.74
N ARG A 201 -7.83 20.19 10.99
CA ARG A 201 -7.84 21.60 11.41
C ARG A 201 -8.19 21.74 12.88
N GLN A 202 -9.19 20.99 13.35
CA GLN A 202 -9.63 20.97 14.73
C GLN A 202 -9.97 19.54 15.13
N LEU A 203 -9.32 19.04 16.20
CA LEU A 203 -9.56 17.68 16.68
C LEU A 203 -11.02 17.50 17.10
N ASN A 204 -11.61 16.37 16.70
CA ASN A 204 -12.95 15.96 17.12
C ASN A 204 -13.01 15.89 18.66
N PRO A 205 -13.96 16.59 19.32
CA PRO A 205 -14.04 16.65 20.78
C PRO A 205 -14.36 15.30 21.45
N ASN A 206 -14.83 14.32 20.69
CA ASN A 206 -15.02 12.95 21.18
C ASN A 206 -13.71 12.15 21.22
N ILE A 207 -12.62 12.69 20.66
CA ILE A 207 -11.28 12.11 20.74
C ILE A 207 -10.57 12.76 21.92
N ASP A 208 -10.35 11.98 22.98
CA ASP A 208 -9.43 12.38 24.04
C ASP A 208 -7.99 12.11 23.58
N PRO A 209 -7.15 13.16 23.43
CA PRO A 209 -5.81 13.04 22.85
C PRO A 209 -4.83 12.29 23.78
N GLY A 210 -5.00 12.32 25.10
CA GLY A 210 -4.08 11.69 26.05
C GLY A 210 -2.59 11.84 25.70
N ALA A 211 -1.85 10.72 25.72
CA ALA A 211 -0.43 10.64 25.33
C ALA A 211 -0.23 10.29 23.84
N THR A 212 -1.04 10.88 22.97
CA THR A 212 -0.89 10.75 21.50
C THR A 212 -0.49 12.07 20.88
N ALA A 213 0.28 11.99 19.80
CA ALA A 213 0.58 13.11 18.94
C ALA A 213 -0.05 12.84 17.58
N PHE A 214 -0.79 13.80 17.05
CA PHE A 214 -1.37 13.71 15.71
C PHE A 214 -0.36 14.33 14.75
N ALA A 215 -0.01 13.63 13.66
CA ALA A 215 0.88 14.20 12.64
C ALA A 215 0.15 15.36 11.94
N GLY A 216 0.33 16.58 12.47
CA GLY A 216 -0.39 17.79 12.08
C GLY A 216 -0.17 18.18 10.61
N SER A 217 -1.06 19.04 10.10
CA SER A 217 -1.39 19.15 8.68
C SER A 217 -0.34 19.77 7.74
N THR A 218 0.86 20.16 8.21
CA THR A 218 1.84 20.85 7.35
C THR A 218 3.29 20.39 7.49
N GLU A 219 3.65 19.57 8.47
CA GLU A 219 5.06 19.21 8.74
C GLU A 219 5.27 17.69 8.77
N LEU A 220 6.43 17.26 8.24
CA LEU A 220 6.87 15.88 8.36
C LEU A 220 7.31 15.63 9.81
N LEU A 221 6.67 14.67 10.48
CA LEU A 221 7.11 14.27 11.81
C LEU A 221 8.39 13.43 11.69
N ASP A 222 9.50 13.96 12.20
CA ASP A 222 10.78 13.24 12.30
C ASP A 222 10.77 12.31 13.51
N PHE A 223 10.95 11.02 13.24
CA PHE A 223 11.05 10.01 14.30
C PHE A 223 12.40 9.27 14.26
N ARG A 224 13.41 9.83 13.57
CA ARG A 224 14.78 9.29 13.52
C ARG A 224 15.50 9.32 14.86
N SER A 225 15.10 10.23 15.75
CA SER A 225 15.74 10.48 17.06
C SER A 225 15.26 9.55 18.18
N GLY A 226 14.23 8.72 17.96
CA GLY A 226 13.69 7.82 18.98
C GLY A 226 14.33 6.45 18.96
N ALA A 227 14.58 5.88 20.15
CA ALA A 227 14.90 4.47 20.32
C ALA A 227 13.87 3.63 19.54
N ALA A 228 14.34 2.88 18.54
CA ALA A 228 13.49 2.20 17.58
C ALA A 228 12.47 1.25 18.26
N ALA A 229 11.38 0.95 17.55
CA ALA A 229 11.34 -0.40 16.99
C ALA A 229 10.41 -0.52 15.77
N PHE A 230 9.15 -0.05 15.86
CA PHE A 230 8.14 -0.39 14.85
C PHE A 230 6.99 0.62 14.69
N VAL A 231 6.25 0.44 13.59
CA VAL A 231 5.00 1.13 13.27
C VAL A 231 3.89 0.09 13.12
N GLY A 232 2.74 0.33 13.75
CA GLY A 232 1.54 -0.50 13.56
C GLY A 232 0.69 0.01 12.39
N VAL A 233 0.04 -0.89 11.65
CA VAL A 233 -0.89 -0.55 10.57
C VAL A 233 -2.22 -1.24 10.82
N SER A 234 -3.29 -0.46 10.96
CA SER A 234 -4.65 -0.94 11.23
C SER A 234 -5.54 -0.91 9.99
N SER A 235 -6.36 -1.95 9.83
CA SER A 235 -7.37 -2.02 8.76
C SER A 235 -8.62 -2.72 9.29
N PHE A 236 -9.73 -1.98 9.40
CA PHE A 236 -10.99 -2.48 9.96
C PHE A 236 -12.05 -2.50 8.85
N GLY A 237 -12.50 -3.70 8.47
CA GLY A 237 -13.49 -3.87 7.42
C GLY A 237 -14.89 -3.54 7.93
N PHE A 238 -15.72 -2.94 7.08
CA PHE A 238 -17.09 -2.55 7.46
C PHE A 238 -17.96 -3.74 7.90
N SER A 239 -17.62 -4.97 7.49
CA SER A 239 -18.29 -6.20 7.91
C SER A 239 -17.89 -6.68 9.32
N GLY A 240 -16.90 -6.04 9.94
CA GLY A 240 -16.38 -6.36 11.27
C GLY A 240 -15.05 -7.15 11.28
N THR A 241 -14.49 -7.50 10.13
CA THR A 241 -13.16 -8.15 10.07
C THR A 241 -12.05 -7.13 10.28
N ASN A 242 -11.23 -7.33 11.30
CA ASN A 242 -10.11 -6.45 11.64
C ASN A 242 -8.78 -7.10 11.28
N GLY A 243 -7.82 -6.28 10.88
CA GLY A 243 -6.42 -6.67 10.74
C GLY A 243 -5.50 -5.62 11.36
N HIS A 244 -4.43 -6.08 11.99
CA HIS A 244 -3.35 -5.23 12.47
C HIS A 244 -1.99 -5.87 12.18
N VAL A 245 -1.04 -5.09 11.68
CA VAL A 245 0.33 -5.55 11.38
C VAL A 245 1.35 -4.59 11.96
N LEU A 246 2.43 -5.14 12.50
CA LEU A 246 3.57 -4.40 13.04
C LEU A 246 4.73 -4.51 12.06
N VAL A 247 5.29 -3.37 11.69
CA VAL A 247 6.38 -3.26 10.72
C VAL A 247 7.58 -2.63 11.40
N GLU A 248 8.70 -3.33 11.40
CA GLU A 248 9.98 -2.90 11.94
C GLU A 248 10.92 -2.48 10.81
N ARG A 249 11.86 -1.58 11.12
CA ARG A 249 12.92 -1.21 10.18
C ARG A 249 13.85 -2.41 9.97
N ALA A 250 14.12 -2.75 8.71
CA ALA A 250 15.21 -3.69 8.41
C ALA A 250 16.56 -2.98 8.63
N ALA A 251 17.59 -3.73 9.04
CA ALA A 251 18.95 -3.19 9.11
C ALA A 251 19.31 -2.54 7.77
N PRO A 252 20.00 -1.38 7.75
CA PRO A 252 20.42 -0.78 6.50
C PRO A 252 21.21 -1.82 5.70
N PRO A 253 20.96 -1.96 4.38
CA PRO A 253 21.80 -2.82 3.56
C PRO A 253 23.25 -2.38 3.76
N SER A 254 24.19 -3.33 3.82
CA SER A 254 25.60 -2.99 3.69
C SER A 254 25.81 -2.26 2.35
N ASP A 255 26.84 -1.43 2.24
CA ASP A 255 27.23 -0.71 1.01
C ASP A 255 27.69 -1.65 -0.13
N ALA A 256 27.21 -2.90 -0.15
CA ALA A 256 27.42 -3.81 -1.25
C ALA A 256 26.84 -3.20 -2.54
N PRO A 257 27.61 -3.19 -3.64
CA PRO A 257 27.15 -2.64 -4.91
C PRO A 257 25.85 -3.33 -5.31
N ALA A 258 24.82 -2.53 -5.62
CA ALA A 258 23.55 -3.05 -6.08
C ALA A 258 23.79 -3.87 -7.36
N THR A 259 23.62 -5.19 -7.27
CA THR A 259 23.70 -6.05 -8.44
C THR A 259 22.66 -5.60 -9.47
N ALA A 260 23.10 -5.46 -10.73
CA ALA A 260 22.23 -5.17 -11.86
C ALA A 260 21.17 -6.26 -11.93
N ARG A 261 19.89 -5.86 -11.94
CA ARG A 261 18.77 -6.80 -11.92
C ARG A 261 18.27 -7.01 -13.36
N PRO A 262 17.80 -8.22 -13.70
CA PRO A 262 17.15 -8.45 -14.99
C PRO A 262 15.93 -7.54 -15.13
N VAL A 263 15.77 -6.97 -16.32
CA VAL A 263 14.61 -6.20 -16.74
C VAL A 263 13.41 -7.14 -16.84
N ALA A 264 12.33 -6.86 -16.13
CA ALA A 264 11.07 -7.58 -16.30
C ALA A 264 10.27 -6.91 -17.43
N THR A 265 10.13 -7.60 -18.55
CA THR A 265 9.32 -7.17 -19.70
C THR A 265 7.88 -7.66 -19.49
N TYR A 266 6.90 -6.77 -19.66
CA TYR A 266 5.49 -7.15 -19.57
C TYR A 266 4.78 -6.97 -20.91
N SER A 267 3.97 -7.95 -21.28
CA SER A 267 3.06 -7.86 -22.42
C SER A 267 1.62 -7.62 -21.96
N ARG A 268 0.94 -6.67 -22.62
CA ARG A 268 -0.49 -6.40 -22.44
C ARG A 268 -1.30 -7.42 -23.24
N ARG A 269 -2.17 -8.19 -22.58
CA ARG A 269 -3.19 -8.99 -23.26
C ARG A 269 -4.57 -8.37 -23.04
N LEU A 270 -5.25 -8.02 -24.14
CA LEU A 270 -6.66 -7.64 -24.10
C LEU A 270 -7.49 -8.92 -24.00
N ILE A 271 -8.21 -9.10 -22.90
CA ILE A 271 -9.19 -10.19 -22.81
C ILE A 271 -10.49 -9.65 -23.40
N GLN A 272 -10.87 -10.15 -24.58
CA GLN A 272 -12.18 -9.85 -25.15
C GLN A 272 -13.25 -10.38 -24.18
N PRO A 273 -14.17 -9.54 -23.71
CA PRO A 273 -15.24 -10.03 -22.86
C PRO A 273 -16.13 -10.99 -23.66
N TYR A 274 -16.68 -12.00 -22.98
CA TYR A 274 -17.51 -13.03 -23.62
C TYR A 274 -18.82 -12.50 -24.24
N ARG A 275 -19.17 -11.21 -24.02
CA ARG A 275 -20.27 -10.51 -24.68
C ARG A 275 -19.85 -9.11 -25.15
N PRO A 276 -20.31 -8.64 -26.33
CA PRO A 276 -19.93 -7.34 -26.89
C PRO A 276 -20.20 -6.13 -26.00
N TRP A 277 -21.34 -6.10 -25.30
CA TRP A 277 -21.73 -4.96 -24.45
C TRP A 277 -20.85 -4.79 -23.19
N LEU A 278 -20.09 -5.82 -22.80
CA LEU A 278 -19.16 -5.73 -21.67
C LEU A 278 -17.89 -4.95 -22.02
N LYS A 279 -17.61 -4.70 -23.31
CA LYS A 279 -16.46 -3.89 -23.77
C LYS A 279 -16.53 -2.45 -23.25
N ASP A 280 -17.74 -1.95 -23.03
CA ASP A 280 -17.98 -0.58 -22.54
C ASP A 280 -18.04 -0.49 -21.01
N LEU A 281 -17.97 -1.64 -20.32
CA LEU A 281 -18.28 -1.76 -18.88
C LEU A 281 -17.14 -2.36 -18.05
N LEU A 282 -16.29 -3.22 -18.63
CA LEU A 282 -15.21 -3.89 -17.91
C LEU A 282 -13.97 -3.97 -18.81
N PHE A 283 -12.98 -3.13 -18.55
CA PHE A 283 -11.61 -3.40 -18.98
C PHE A 283 -10.98 -4.33 -17.95
N ASN A 284 -10.61 -5.54 -18.39
CA ASN A 284 -9.80 -6.43 -17.57
C ASN A 284 -8.42 -6.55 -18.21
N GLU A 285 -7.41 -6.09 -17.48
CA GLU A 285 -6.02 -6.11 -17.91
C GLU A 285 -5.32 -7.34 -17.34
N GLN A 286 -4.60 -8.07 -18.18
CA GLN A 286 -3.67 -9.10 -17.73
C GLN A 286 -2.27 -8.76 -18.21
N TRP A 287 -1.34 -8.71 -17.26
CA TRP A 287 0.08 -8.50 -17.49
C TRP A 287 0.78 -9.85 -17.45
N LEU A 288 1.49 -10.22 -18.51
CA LEU A 288 2.27 -11.46 -18.58
C LEU A 288 3.76 -11.14 -18.71
N PRO A 289 4.65 -11.80 -17.94
CA PRO A 289 6.09 -11.76 -18.18
C PRO A 289 6.38 -12.20 -19.62
N ALA A 290 7.21 -11.44 -20.34
CA ALA A 290 7.67 -11.83 -21.67
C ALA A 290 9.07 -12.45 -21.55
N ASP A 291 9.17 -13.75 -21.86
CA ASP A 291 10.47 -14.39 -22.11
C ASP A 291 10.97 -13.98 -23.49
N LEU A 292 12.11 -13.27 -23.51
CA LEU A 292 12.77 -12.86 -24.75
C LEU A 292 13.61 -13.99 -25.37
N GLU A 293 13.83 -15.09 -24.65
CA GLU A 293 14.67 -16.20 -25.13
C GLU A 293 13.89 -17.23 -25.98
N GLU A 294 12.57 -17.37 -25.79
CA GLU A 294 11.76 -18.41 -26.45
C GLU A 294 10.89 -17.93 -27.62
N ARG A 295 10.83 -16.62 -27.90
CA ARG A 295 10.13 -16.14 -29.09
C ARG A 295 11.09 -16.10 -30.27
N ASP A 296 11.00 -17.16 -31.05
CA ASP A 296 11.68 -17.32 -32.32
C ASP A 296 11.60 -16.01 -33.13
N SER A 297 12.75 -15.65 -33.69
CA SER A 297 13.14 -14.35 -34.27
C SER A 297 12.27 -13.78 -35.41
N GLY A 298 11.10 -14.36 -35.67
CA GLY A 298 10.23 -14.08 -36.81
C GLY A 298 8.92 -13.35 -36.50
N ASP A 299 8.40 -13.34 -35.26
CA ASP A 299 7.09 -12.72 -34.96
C ASP A 299 7.23 -11.39 -34.19
N LEU A 300 7.99 -10.46 -34.78
CA LEU A 300 8.14 -9.09 -34.28
C LEU A 300 7.13 -8.12 -34.93
N ASP A 301 6.28 -8.59 -35.85
CA ASP A 301 5.24 -7.77 -36.47
C ASP A 301 4.16 -7.33 -35.45
N GLY A 302 4.03 -8.03 -34.33
CA GLY A 302 3.23 -7.61 -33.18
C GLY A 302 3.81 -6.45 -32.36
N LEU A 303 5.07 -6.04 -32.57
CA LEU A 303 5.74 -4.98 -31.79
C LEU A 303 5.50 -3.56 -32.32
N ALA A 304 4.69 -3.40 -33.37
CA ALA A 304 4.35 -2.08 -33.92
C ALA A 304 3.67 -1.12 -32.90
N ARG A 305 3.39 -1.57 -31.67
CA ARG A 305 2.75 -0.81 -30.59
C ARG A 305 3.48 -0.92 -29.25
N ALA A 306 4.79 -1.15 -29.26
CA ALA A 306 5.63 -0.99 -28.07
C ALA A 306 5.84 0.49 -27.70
N CYS A 307 5.74 0.81 -26.41
CA CYS A 307 6.11 2.10 -25.85
C CYS A 307 7.37 1.92 -24.98
N VAL A 308 8.49 2.42 -25.46
CA VAL A 308 9.60 2.79 -24.58
C VAL A 308 9.33 4.19 -24.08
N VAL A 309 9.11 4.33 -22.77
CA VAL A 309 8.93 5.66 -22.19
C VAL A 309 10.27 6.37 -22.21
N VAL A 310 10.40 7.26 -23.18
CA VAL A 310 11.16 8.51 -23.19
C VAL A 310 10.48 9.48 -24.18
N GLY A 311 10.77 10.78 -24.09
CA GLY A 311 10.06 11.87 -24.75
C GLY A 311 9.45 12.90 -23.76
N ASP A 312 9.44 14.19 -24.11
CA ASP A 312 9.26 15.34 -23.19
C ASP A 312 7.79 15.78 -23.01
N THR A 313 6.90 14.84 -22.63
CA THR A 313 5.50 15.16 -22.27
C THR A 313 5.34 15.37 -20.76
N PRO A 314 4.28 16.02 -20.24
CA PRO A 314 4.08 16.21 -18.80
C PRO A 314 4.01 14.89 -18.00
N VAL A 315 3.46 13.83 -18.57
CA VAL A 315 3.40 12.49 -17.93
C VAL A 315 4.75 11.78 -17.99
N ALA A 316 5.47 11.87 -19.12
CA ALA A 316 6.84 11.36 -19.21
C ALA A 316 7.81 12.16 -18.33
N SER A 317 7.59 13.47 -18.17
CA SER A 317 8.32 14.34 -17.25
C SER A 317 8.05 13.99 -15.79
N ALA A 318 6.81 13.61 -15.44
CA ALA A 318 6.49 13.13 -14.10
C ALA A 318 7.15 11.77 -13.78
N LEU A 319 7.21 10.87 -14.78
CA LEU A 319 7.90 9.57 -14.67
C LEU A 319 9.44 9.70 -14.68
N ARG A 320 10.02 10.68 -15.38
CA ARG A 320 11.45 11.02 -15.31
C ARG A 320 11.84 11.75 -14.02
N ALA A 321 10.98 12.63 -13.51
CA ALA A 321 11.25 13.38 -12.28
C ALA A 321 11.25 12.50 -11.02
N THR A 322 10.60 11.33 -11.09
CA THR A 322 10.52 10.36 -9.98
C THR A 322 11.58 9.26 -10.05
N LEU A 323 12.32 9.13 -11.16
CA LEU A 323 13.36 8.13 -11.39
C LEU A 323 14.62 8.80 -11.99
N PRO A 324 15.68 9.08 -11.21
CA PRO A 324 16.87 9.76 -11.72
C PRO A 324 17.60 8.91 -12.78
N GLY A 325 17.66 9.38 -14.04
CA GLY A 325 18.52 8.80 -15.10
C GLY A 325 17.88 8.31 -16.42
N ALA A 326 16.60 8.58 -16.71
CA ALA A 326 15.93 8.09 -17.94
C ALA A 326 16.14 9.00 -19.18
N SER A 327 16.60 8.46 -20.33
CA SER A 327 17.10 9.28 -21.46
C SER A 327 16.82 8.88 -22.94
N GLN A 328 16.29 7.70 -23.35
CA GLN A 328 15.96 7.41 -24.79
C GLN A 328 14.65 6.66 -25.15
N SER A 329 13.95 7.09 -26.24
CA SER A 329 12.72 6.49 -26.82
C SER A 329 12.90 6.23 -28.31
N GLY A 330 12.36 5.13 -28.81
CA GLY A 330 12.35 4.80 -30.23
C GLY A 330 11.08 4.06 -30.64
N THR A 331 10.71 4.19 -31.92
CA THR A 331 9.58 3.48 -32.54
C THR A 331 10.12 2.66 -33.71
N GLY A 332 10.66 1.49 -33.40
CA GLY A 332 11.21 0.58 -34.42
C GLY A 332 12.25 -0.36 -33.85
N ARG A 333 12.47 -1.50 -34.53
CA ARG A 333 13.36 -2.58 -34.08
C ARG A 333 14.80 -2.12 -33.84
N GLU A 334 15.37 -1.34 -34.77
CA GLU A 334 16.76 -0.85 -34.67
C GLU A 334 16.91 0.29 -33.66
N GLU A 335 15.90 1.14 -33.51
CA GLU A 335 15.91 2.24 -32.52
C GLU A 335 15.76 1.71 -31.09
N LEU A 336 14.93 0.69 -30.89
CA LEU A 336 14.79 -0.01 -29.60
C LEU A 336 16.10 -0.68 -29.19
N ARG A 337 16.76 -1.34 -30.15
CA ARG A 337 18.02 -2.05 -29.92
C ARG A 337 19.17 -1.08 -29.62
N THR A 338 19.27 0.00 -30.40
CA THR A 338 20.23 1.07 -30.15
C THR A 338 20.00 1.75 -28.80
N ALA A 339 18.74 1.94 -28.39
CA ALA A 339 18.40 2.52 -27.09
C ALA A 339 18.71 1.60 -25.91
N LEU A 340 18.62 0.28 -26.10
CA LEU A 340 19.01 -0.72 -25.09
C LEU A 340 20.54 -0.89 -25.01
N ASP A 341 21.23 -0.86 -26.14
CA ASP A 341 22.70 -0.97 -26.22
C ASP A 341 23.41 0.28 -25.67
N ALA A 342 22.74 1.44 -25.70
CA ALA A 342 23.24 2.69 -25.13
C ALA A 342 23.11 2.78 -23.60
N ILE A 343 22.47 1.80 -22.95
CA ILE A 343 22.29 1.77 -21.49
C ILE A 343 23.61 1.35 -20.83
N PRO A 344 24.23 2.20 -19.97
CA PRO A 344 25.47 1.84 -19.31
C PRO A 344 25.31 0.57 -18.47
N GLY A 345 26.34 -0.29 -18.46
CA GLY A 345 26.35 -1.51 -17.64
C GLY A 345 25.99 -1.20 -16.18
N GLY A 346 24.88 -1.76 -15.71
CA GLY A 346 24.35 -1.56 -14.36
C GLY A 346 23.10 -0.68 -14.22
N ALA A 347 22.63 -0.02 -15.28
CA ALA A 347 21.40 0.78 -15.23
C ALA A 347 20.11 -0.09 -15.30
N ARG A 348 19.01 0.42 -14.72
CA ARG A 348 17.70 -0.24 -14.67
C ARG A 348 16.77 0.33 -15.76
N ALA A 349 16.12 -0.53 -16.53
CA ALA A 349 15.16 -0.15 -17.56
C ALA A 349 13.82 -0.87 -17.38
N ALA A 350 12.72 -0.27 -17.85
CA ALA A 350 11.42 -0.91 -17.99
C ALA A 350 10.89 -0.63 -19.40
N VAL A 351 10.45 -1.69 -20.08
CA VAL A 351 9.97 -1.63 -21.47
C VAL A 351 8.51 -2.08 -21.49
N PHE A 352 7.60 -1.25 -22.04
CA PHE A 352 6.18 -1.54 -22.11
C PHE A 352 5.78 -1.89 -23.54
N VAL A 353 5.12 -3.04 -23.76
CA VAL A 353 4.67 -3.43 -25.10
C VAL A 353 3.15 -3.53 -25.16
N GLY A 354 2.51 -2.69 -25.98
CA GLY A 354 1.10 -2.78 -26.30
C GLY A 354 0.87 -3.54 -27.61
N THR A 355 -0.21 -4.31 -27.69
CA THR A 355 -0.83 -4.71 -28.96
C THR A 355 -2.29 -4.28 -28.95
N ALA A 356 -2.82 -3.95 -30.12
CA ALA A 356 -4.25 -3.83 -30.35
C ALA A 356 -4.52 -4.44 -31.72
N GLN A 357 -5.33 -5.51 -31.76
CA GLN A 357 -5.93 -5.97 -33.00
C GLN A 357 -7.08 -5.02 -33.33
N VAL A 358 -7.01 -4.41 -34.50
CA VAL A 358 -8.17 -3.84 -35.16
C VAL A 358 -8.60 -4.94 -36.12
N ASP A 359 -9.73 -5.60 -35.84
CA ASP A 359 -10.35 -6.43 -36.85
C ASP A 359 -10.93 -5.46 -37.90
N GLU A 360 -10.36 -5.47 -39.10
CA GLU A 360 -11.06 -5.01 -40.30
C GLU A 360 -11.96 -6.16 -40.75
N GLU A 361 -13.22 -6.13 -40.28
CA GLU A 361 -14.44 -6.55 -41.00
C GLU A 361 -15.69 -6.14 -40.20
#